data_AF-A0A7W9HFJ1-F1
#
_entry.id   AF-A0A7W9HFJ1-F1
#
_cell.length_a   1.000
_cell.length_b   1.000
_cell.length_c   1.000
_cell.angle_alpha   90.00
_cell.angle_beta   90.00
_cell.angle_gamma   90.00
#
_symmetry.space_group_name_H-M   'P 1'
#
loop_
_entity.id
_entity.type
_entity.pdbx_description
1 polymer ?
#
loop_
_entity_poly.entity_id
_entity_poly.type
_entity_poly.pdbx_seq_one_letter_code
_entity_poly.pdbx_strand_id
1 'polypeptide(L)' 'MIARIGPLRRRVAERPVPPGPLTLAITTRTDDTGAPDLVGFHVDSELLAELDGRYLSTEVATGFTGRAIGMYVTEGTVL' A
#
# COMPACT_ATOMS: atom_id res chain seq x y z
N MET A 1 -0.88 -4.15 -7.01
CA MET A 1 -1.31 -3.21 -5.96
C MET A 1 -2.63 -2.54 -6.37
N ILE A 2 -3.65 -2.66 -5.52
CA ILE A 2 -4.94 -2.00 -5.68
C ILE A 2 -5.03 -0.87 -4.66
N ALA A 3 -5.22 0.36 -5.11
CA ALA A 3 -5.54 1.49 -4.26
C ALA A 3 -7.07 1.61 -4.13
N ARG A 4 -7.57 1.68 -2.89
CA ARG A 4 -8.99 1.92 -2.59
C ARG A 4 -9.14 3.16 -1.72
N ILE A 5 -9.86 4.18 -2.21
CA ILE A 5 -10.04 5.46 -1.53
C ILE A 5 -11.52 5.81 -1.61
N GLY A 6 -12.26 5.63 -0.52
CA GLY A 6 -13.72 5.70 -0.54
C GLY A 6 -14.31 4.76 -1.61
N PRO A 7 -15.12 5.24 -2.58
CA PRO A 7 -15.66 4.42 -3.67
C PRO A 7 -14.65 4.12 -4.79
N LEU A 8 -13.53 4.86 -4.87
CA LEU A 8 -12.52 4.65 -5.89
C LEU A 8 -11.79 3.33 -5.62
N ARG A 9 -11.69 2.47 -6.64
CA ARG A 9 -10.86 1.26 -6.63
C ARG A 9 -10.06 1.21 -7.92
N ARG A 10 -8.74 1.29 -7.82
CA ARG A 10 -7.85 1.31 -8.99
C ARG A 10 -6.68 0.36 -8.83
N ARG A 11 -6.38 -0.41 -9.89
CA ARG A 11 -5.11 -1.12 -10.02
C ARG A 11 -4.05 -0.12 -10.48
N VAL A 12 -3.11 0.18 -9.59
CA VAL A 12 -2.07 1.20 -9.82
C VAL A 12 -0.74 0.58 -10.28
N ALA A 13 -0.50 -0.68 -9.92
CA ALA A 13 0.66 -1.44 -10.36
C ALA A 13 0.35 -2.94 -10.36
N GLU A 14 1.04 -3.69 -11.21
CA GLU A 14 1.02 -5.15 -11.25
C GLU A 14 2.37 -5.62 -11.78
N ARG A 15 2.85 -6.75 -11.24
CA ARG A 15 4.11 -7.34 -11.67
C ARG A 15 3.95 -8.87 -11.69
N PRO A 16 4.23 -9.54 -12.82
CA PRO A 16 4.41 -10.99 -12.83
C PRO A 16 5.57 -11.39 -11.93
N VAL A 17 5.42 -12.46 -11.17
CA VAL A 17 6.43 -12.96 -10.23
C VAL A 17 6.68 -14.45 -10.50
N PRO A 18 7.94 -14.92 -10.36
CA PRO A 18 8.23 -16.34 -10.50
C PRO A 18 7.55 -17.15 -9.38
N PRO A 19 7.31 -18.46 -9.59
CA PRO A 19 6.81 -19.32 -8.53
C PRO A 19 7.82 -19.44 -7.38
N GLY A 20 7.32 -19.42 -6.15
CA GLY A 20 8.14 -19.52 -4.94
C GLY A 20 7.70 -18.52 -3.86
N PRO A 21 8.38 -18.53 -2.70
CA PRO A 21 8.13 -17.54 -1.66
C PRO A 21 8.54 -16.14 -2.11
N LEU A 22 7.81 -15.13 -1.65
CA LEU A 22 8.08 -13.72 -1.92
C LEU A 22 8.11 -12.94 -0.61
N THR A 23 9.00 -11.96 -0.52
CA THR A 23 8.96 -10.99 0.58
C THR A 23 8.07 -9.83 0.17
N LEU A 24 7.09 -9.47 1.00
CA LEU A 24 6.32 -8.24 0.81
C LEU A 24 6.76 -7.24 1.87
N ALA A 25 7.10 -6.02 1.44
CA ALA A 25 7.50 -4.96 2.36
C ALA A 25 6.70 -3.68 2.11
N ILE A 26 6.38 -3.00 3.21
CA ILE A 26 5.78 -1.67 3.20
C ILE A 26 6.75 -0.74 3.90
N THR A 27 7.09 0.36 3.26
CA THR A 27 7.96 1.40 3.82
C THR A 27 7.23 2.72 3.87
N THR A 28 7.53 3.52 4.87
CA THR A 28 7.04 4.89 4.98
C THR A 28 8.23 5.85 4.87
N ARG A 29 8.10 6.86 4.01
CA ARG A 29 9.08 7.95 3.87
C ARG A 29 8.41 9.27 4.19
N THR A 30 8.89 9.93 5.23
CA THR A 30 8.47 11.28 5.63
C THR A 30 9.48 12.31 5.13
N ASP A 31 9.04 13.56 5.01
CA ASP A 31 9.93 14.71 4.86
C ASP A 31 9.71 15.73 5.97
N ASP A 32 10.69 16.61 6.18
CA ASP A 32 10.65 17.62 7.24
C ASP A 32 9.83 18.86 6.84
N THR A 33 9.17 18.85 5.67
CA THR A 33 8.41 20.00 5.15
C THR A 33 6.97 20.02 5.67
N GLY A 34 6.55 18.98 6.37
CA GLY A 34 5.17 18.76 6.77
C GLY A 34 4.28 18.27 5.63
N ALA A 35 4.88 17.86 4.51
CA ALA A 35 4.13 17.18 3.46
C ALA A 35 3.70 15.78 3.95
N PRO A 36 2.60 15.25 3.40
CA PRO A 36 2.22 13.87 3.67
C PRO A 36 3.34 12.90 3.31
N ASP A 37 3.45 11.83 4.08
CA ASP A 37 4.42 10.77 3.84
C ASP A 37 4.11 9.98 2.56
N LEU A 38 5.12 9.30 2.02
CA LEU A 38 4.98 8.35 0.92
C LEU A 38 4.99 6.92 1.46
N VAL A 39 3.98 6.14 1.08
CA VAL A 39 3.88 4.72 1.42
C VAL A 39 4.32 3.90 0.21
N GLY A 40 5.48 3.26 0.32
CA GLY A 40 6.08 2.41 -0.70
C GLY A 40 5.70 0.94 -0.49
N PHE A 41 5.24 0.28 -1.55
CA PHE A 41 4.90 -1.13 -1.58
C PHE A 41 5.94 -1.86 -2.40
N HIS A 42 6.58 -2.85 -1.80
CA HIS A 42 7.67 -3.59 -2.39
C HIS A 42 7.32 -5.06 -2.50
N VAL A 43 7.79 -5.67 -3.59
CA VAL A 43 7.85 -7.11 -3.72
C VAL A 43 9.34 -7.44 -3.84
N ASP A 44 9.82 -8.16 -2.84
CA ASP A 44 11.21 -8.26 -2.43
C ASP A 44 11.80 -6.87 -2.14
N SER A 45 12.99 -6.56 -2.64
CA SER A 45 13.62 -5.25 -2.48
C SER A 45 13.21 -4.24 -3.56
N GLU A 46 12.32 -4.62 -4.48
CA GLU A 46 11.94 -3.78 -5.62
C GLU A 46 10.59 -3.08 -5.38
N LEU A 47 10.58 -1.76 -5.58
CA LEU A 47 9.40 -0.93 -5.45
C LEU A 47 8.38 -1.26 -6.55
N LEU A 48 7.17 -1.62 -6.14
CA LEU A 48 6.04 -1.89 -7.04
C LEU A 48 5.17 -0.65 -7.24
N ALA A 49 4.90 0.11 -6.17
CA ALA A 49 4.10 1.32 -6.22
C ALA A 49 4.36 2.22 -5.00
N GLU A 50 4.16 3.52 -5.16
CA GLU A 50 4.04 4.47 -4.05
C GLU A 50 2.62 5.02 -3.98
N LEU A 51 2.17 5.35 -2.77
CA LEU A 51 0.91 6.04 -2.51
C LEU A 51 1.17 7.24 -1.60
N ASP A 52 0.62 8.40 -1.97
CA ASP A 52 0.60 9.59 -1.10
C ASP A 52 -0.25 9.26 0.15
N GLY A 53 0.39 9.32 1.32
CA GLY A 53 -0.19 8.99 2.61
C GLY A 53 -1.36 9.87 3.02
N ARG A 54 -1.55 11.03 2.38
CA ARG A 54 -2.74 11.88 2.50
C ARG A 54 -4.02 11.12 2.22
N TYR A 55 -4.00 10.19 1.28
CA TYR A 55 -5.19 9.40 0.94
C TYR A 55 -5.52 8.32 1.98
N LEU A 56 -4.64 8.10 2.95
CA LEU A 56 -4.83 7.19 4.08
C LEU A 56 -5.00 7.94 5.41
N SER A 57 -5.14 9.27 5.38
CA SER A 57 -5.31 10.09 6.57
C SER A 57 -6.76 10.10 7.04
N THR A 58 -7.00 10.47 8.30
CA THR A 58 -8.36 10.59 8.84
C THR A 58 -9.15 11.74 8.22
N GLU A 59 -8.49 12.79 7.72
CA GLU A 59 -9.13 13.90 7.01
C GLU A 59 -9.76 13.45 5.68
N VAL A 60 -9.13 12.50 4.98
CA VAL A 60 -9.63 11.99 3.68
C VAL A 60 -10.46 10.73 3.85
N ALA A 61 -10.00 9.77 4.66
CA ALA A 61 -10.68 8.50 4.88
C ALA A 61 -11.90 8.62 5.81
N THR A 62 -11.98 9.71 6.59
CA THR A 62 -12.93 9.92 7.70
C THR A 62 -12.81 8.87 8.81
N GLY A 63 -13.49 9.10 9.94
CA GLY A 63 -13.45 8.18 11.09
C GLY A 63 -12.36 8.51 12.11
N PHE A 64 -12.10 7.57 13.02
CA PHE A 64 -11.26 7.78 14.21
C PHE A 64 -10.09 6.79 14.32
N THR A 65 -9.85 6.00 13.28
CA THR A 65 -8.79 4.97 13.27
C THR A 65 -7.57 5.45 12.52
N GLY A 66 -6.39 5.02 12.97
CA GLY A 66 -5.14 5.16 12.22
C GLY A 66 -4.98 4.11 11.11
N ARG A 67 -3.80 4.10 10.50
CA ARG A 67 -3.44 3.10 9.47
C ARG A 67 -3.15 1.76 10.12
N ALA A 68 -3.59 0.69 9.46
CA ALA A 68 -3.25 -0.69 9.82
C ALA A 68 -2.60 -1.38 8.62
N ILE A 69 -1.59 -2.21 8.88
CA ILE A 69 -0.94 -3.05 7.88
C ILE A 69 -1.37 -4.49 8.14
N GLY A 70 -1.90 -5.15 7.11
CA GLY A 70 -2.38 -6.54 7.20
C GLY A 70 -2.20 -7.28 5.90
N MET A 71 -2.19 -8.61 6.00
CA MET A 71 -2.15 -9.51 4.85
C MET A 71 -3.56 -10.00 4.53
N TYR A 72 -3.94 -9.98 3.26
CA TYR A 72 -5.24 -10.48 2.81
C TYR A 72 -5.10 -11.14 1.44
N VAL A 73 -6.01 -12.07 1.15
CA VAL A 73 -6.07 -12.81 -0.11
C VAL A 73 -7.46 -12.59 -0.70
N THR A 74 -7.54 -12.16 -1.95
CA THR A 74 -8.83 -11.98 -2.65
C THR A 74 -9.15 -13.11 -3.59
N GLU A 75 -8.13 -13.76 -4.13
CA GLU A 75 -8.21 -14.89 -5.06
C GLU A 75 -7.04 -15.83 -4.75
N GLY A 76 -7.27 -17.15 -4.73
CA GLY A 76 -6.27 -18.15 -4.33
C GLY A 76 -6.09 -18.30 -2.81
N THR A 77 -5.02 -19.00 -2.39
CA THR A 77 -4.67 -19.25 -0.99
C THR A 77 -3.22 -18.79 -0.73
N VAL A 78 -2.97 -18.08 0.36
CA VAL A 78 -1.62 -17.84 0.89
C VAL A 78 -1.38 -18.85 2.01
N LEU A 79 -0.38 -19.71 1.83
CA LEU A 79 0.04 -20.73 2.79
C LEU A 79 1.30 -20.30 3.52
#